data_AF-A0A817UYK1-F1
#
_entry.id   AF-A0A817UYK1-F1
#
_cell.length_a   1.000
_cell.length_b   1.000
_cell.length_c   1.000
_cell.angle_alpha   90.00
_cell.angle_beta   90.00
_cell.angle_gamma   90.00
#
_symmetry.space_group_name_H-M   'P 1'
#
loop_
_entity.id
_entity.type
_entity.pdbx_description
1 polymer ?
#
loop_
_entity_poly.entity_id
_entity_poly.type
_entity_poly.pdbx_seq_one_letter_code
_entity_poly.pdbx_strand_id
1 'polypeptide(L)'
;MYKDIILVLCDGWGDSQFKHWVQKHFILVKNSDVNVVYSSGKASRPVVTYEKLYTKLYECHNRVGHHGRDKTWKEVLHEKYVCVILHQARAILKALPNFNHIDLSVLRHIHIIGDLHGQLADLLHIFNA
;
A
#
# COMPACT_ATOMS: atom_id res chain seq x y z
N MET A 1 7.24 12.46 -3.31
CA MET A 1 8.24 11.76 -2.45
C MET A 1 8.97 10.63 -3.16
N TYR A 2 8.32 9.54 -3.60
CA TYR A 2 9.05 8.43 -4.27
C TYR A 2 9.70 8.81 -5.59
N LYS A 3 9.01 9.59 -6.44
CA LYS A 3 9.57 10.12 -7.70
C LYS A 3 10.80 10.99 -7.42
N ASP A 4 10.72 11.85 -6.39
CA ASP A 4 11.83 12.70 -5.96
C ASP A 4 13.02 11.88 -5.46
N ILE A 5 12.77 10.79 -4.73
CA ILE A 5 13.83 9.84 -4.32
C ILE A 5 14.50 9.20 -5.54
N ILE A 6 13.73 8.80 -6.57
CA ILE A 6 14.30 8.27 -7.81
C ILE A 6 15.15 9.32 -8.53
N LEU A 7 14.66 10.55 -8.66
CA LEU A 7 15.41 11.64 -9.30
C LEU A 7 16.72 11.95 -8.57
N VAL A 8 16.73 11.88 -7.24
CA VAL A 8 17.97 11.99 -6.46
C VAL A 8 18.91 10.82 -6.74
N LEU A 9 18.41 9.59 -6.75
CA LEU A 9 19.23 8.38 -6.89
C LEU A 9 19.77 8.18 -8.31
N CYS A 10 19.02 8.58 -9.35
CA CYS A 10 19.42 8.46 -10.75
C CYS A 10 20.22 9.69 -11.21
N ASP A 11 19.69 10.88 -10.96
CA ASP A 11 20.14 12.11 -11.61
C ASP A 11 20.78 13.11 -10.62
N GLY A 12 20.80 12.77 -9.33
CA GLY A 12 21.38 13.61 -8.28
C GLY A 12 20.61 14.91 -8.03
N TRP A 13 19.35 14.99 -8.50
CA TRP A 13 18.50 16.18 -8.47
C TRP A 13 17.84 16.39 -7.11
N GLY A 14 17.98 17.58 -6.51
CA GLY A 14 17.42 17.92 -5.20
C GLY A 14 18.35 18.80 -4.36
N ASP A 15 17.84 19.36 -3.27
CA ASP A 15 18.67 20.13 -2.33
C ASP A 15 19.68 19.23 -1.60
N SER A 16 20.75 19.82 -1.06
CA SER A 16 21.86 19.10 -0.46
C SER A 16 21.48 18.28 0.79
N GLN A 17 20.52 18.77 1.60
CA GLN A 17 20.03 18.03 2.76
C GLN A 17 19.19 16.82 2.35
N PHE A 18 18.24 17.02 1.43
CA PHE A 18 17.40 15.94 0.93
C PHE A 18 18.23 14.89 0.19
N LYS A 19 19.20 15.33 -0.62
CA LYS A 19 20.14 14.44 -1.31
C LYS A 19 20.93 13.57 -0.35
N HIS A 20 21.52 14.19 0.67
CA HIS A 20 22.25 13.46 1.70
C HIS A 20 21.35 12.45 2.43
N TRP A 21 20.12 12.85 2.79
CA TRP A 21 19.16 11.96 3.43
C TRP A 21 18.79 10.78 2.53
N VAL A 22 18.48 11.02 1.25
CA VAL A 22 18.11 9.96 0.31
C VAL A 22 19.25 8.96 0.12
N GLN A 23 20.47 9.44 -0.14
CA GLN A 23 21.63 8.58 -0.36
C GLN A 23 22.00 7.76 0.88
N LYS A 24 21.73 8.30 2.08
CA LYS A 24 21.94 7.60 3.35
C LYS A 24 20.91 6.51 3.61
N HIS A 25 19.66 6.72 3.19
CA HIS A 25 18.52 5.87 3.62
C HIS A 25 17.94 4.99 2.52
N PHE A 26 18.24 5.25 1.26
CA PHE A 26 17.76 4.46 0.12
C PHE A 26 18.87 4.05 -0.85
N ILE A 27 18.62 2.93 -1.50
CA ILE A 27 19.43 2.42 -2.61
C ILE A 27 18.50 2.08 -3.78
N LEU A 28 19.00 2.25 -5.00
CA LEU A 28 18.33 1.79 -6.20
C LEU A 28 18.90 0.43 -6.57
N VAL A 29 18.05 -0.58 -6.73
CA VAL A 29 18.44 -1.93 -7.16
C VAL A 29 17.70 -2.25 -8.46
N LYS A 30 18.44 -2.69 -9.46
CA LYS A 30 17.89 -3.11 -10.75
C LYS A 30 17.49 -4.58 -10.67
N ASN A 31 16.19 -4.86 -10.72
CA ASN A 31 15.66 -6.22 -10.74
C ASN A 31 15.03 -6.47 -12.11
N SER A 32 15.69 -7.31 -12.92
CA SER A 32 15.33 -7.55 -14.31
C SER A 32 15.22 -6.23 -15.10
N ASP A 33 14.01 -5.81 -15.46
CA ASP A 33 13.75 -4.61 -16.27
C ASP A 33 13.25 -3.41 -15.46
N VAL A 34 13.19 -3.51 -14.12
CA VAL A 34 12.62 -2.46 -13.28
C VAL A 34 13.62 -2.00 -12.22
N ASN A 35 13.78 -0.68 -12.10
CA ASN A 35 14.50 -0.05 -11.00
C ASN A 35 13.59 0.03 -9.77
N VAL A 36 14.00 -0.60 -8.68
CA VAL A 36 13.25 -0.62 -7.42
C VAL A 36 14.08 0.05 -6.34
N VAL A 37 13.48 1.03 -5.66
CA VAL A 37 14.10 1.68 -4.50
C VAL A 37 13.94 0.78 -3.28
N TYR A 38 15.02 0.54 -2.55
CA TYR A 38 15.04 -0.17 -1.27
C TYR A 38 15.54 0.75 -0.17
N SER A 39 15.24 0.42 1.09
CA SER A 39 15.87 1.10 2.22
C SER A 39 17.28 0.53 2.46
N SER A 40 18.29 1.40 2.57
CA SER A 40 19.72 1.02 2.62
C SER A 40 20.07 0.05 3.75
N GLY A 41 19.30 0.03 4.85
CA GLY A 41 19.52 -0.88 5.98
C GLY A 41 18.74 -2.19 5.92
N LYS A 42 17.84 -2.36 4.93
CA LYS A 42 16.98 -3.54 4.80
C LYS A 42 16.76 -3.82 3.31
N ALA A 43 17.75 -4.41 2.65
CA ALA A 43 17.71 -4.81 1.24
C ALA A 43 16.57 -5.80 0.88
N SER A 44 15.86 -6.32 1.88
CA SER A 44 14.63 -7.13 1.69
C SER A 44 13.35 -6.30 1.56
N ARG A 45 13.40 -4.97 1.77
CA ARG A 45 12.22 -4.11 1.88
C ARG A 45 12.19 -3.02 0.80
N PRO A 46 11.44 -3.23 -0.29
CA PRO A 46 11.27 -2.21 -1.31
C PRO A 46 10.39 -1.07 -0.80
N VAL A 47 10.72 0.15 -1.22
CA VAL A 47 9.88 1.33 -1.05
C VAL A 47 8.82 1.30 -2.15
N VAL A 48 7.55 1.46 -1.75
CA VAL A 48 6.40 1.29 -2.64
C VAL A 48 5.66 2.62 -2.77
N THR A 49 5.27 3.00 -3.98
CA THR A 49 4.35 4.12 -4.20
C THR A 49 2.94 3.71 -3.85
N TYR A 50 2.09 4.66 -3.43
CA TYR A 50 0.67 4.40 -3.17
C TYR A 50 -0.01 3.70 -4.37
N GLU A 51 0.27 4.20 -5.57
CA GLU A 51 -0.20 3.70 -6.86
C GLU A 51 0.31 2.29 -7.24
N LYS A 52 1.34 1.77 -6.56
CA LYS A 52 1.85 0.39 -6.72
C LYS A 52 1.63 -0.49 -5.48
N LEU A 53 0.94 0.03 -4.45
CA LEU A 53 0.69 -0.69 -3.20
C LEU A 53 -0.06 -2.00 -3.47
N TYR A 54 -1.01 -1.94 -4.40
CA TYR A 54 -1.79 -3.08 -4.86
C TYR A 54 -0.92 -4.24 -5.38
N THR A 55 -0.10 -3.96 -6.41
CA THR A 55 0.77 -4.97 -7.02
C THR A 55 1.73 -5.55 -5.99
N LYS A 56 2.22 -4.73 -5.05
CA LYS A 56 3.10 -5.21 -4.00
C LYS A 56 2.40 -6.10 -2.97
N LEU A 57 1.19 -5.75 -2.56
CA LEU A 57 0.33 -6.59 -1.71
C LEU A 57 0.10 -7.95 -2.36
N TYR A 58 -0.27 -7.94 -3.64
CA TYR A 58 -0.53 -9.13 -4.42
C TYR A 58 0.72 -10.02 -4.57
N GLU A 59 1.87 -9.45 -4.94
CA GLU A 59 3.14 -10.18 -5.06
C GLU A 59 3.55 -10.84 -3.74
N CYS A 60 3.48 -10.09 -2.64
CA CYS A 60 3.83 -10.62 -1.34
C CYS A 60 2.86 -11.72 -0.91
N HIS A 61 1.56 -11.55 -1.12
CA HIS A 61 0.53 -12.57 -0.86
C HIS A 61 0.85 -13.89 -1.55
N ASN A 62 1.15 -13.84 -2.85
CA ASN A 62 1.55 -15.02 -3.61
C ASN A 62 2.83 -15.67 -3.09
N ARG A 63 3.76 -14.86 -2.56
CA ARG A 63 5.07 -15.33 -2.08
C ARG A 63 5.02 -16.08 -0.76
N VAL A 64 4.12 -15.70 0.16
CA VAL A 64 4.05 -16.34 1.50
C VAL A 64 3.22 -17.63 1.53
N GLY A 65 2.35 -17.88 0.54
CA GLY A 65 1.54 -19.09 0.41
C GLY A 65 0.49 -19.28 1.52
N HIS A 66 -0.74 -19.64 1.15
CA HIS A 66 -1.84 -19.78 2.10
C HIS A 66 -2.02 -21.22 2.59
N HIS A 67 -1.84 -21.43 3.89
CA HIS A 67 -2.53 -22.49 4.64
C HIS A 67 -3.58 -21.86 5.57
N GLY A 68 -4.28 -20.81 5.11
CA GLY A 68 -5.36 -20.17 5.88
C GLY A 68 -4.92 -19.23 7.01
N ARG A 69 -3.68 -18.72 7.02
CA ARG A 69 -3.27 -17.61 7.91
C ARG A 69 -2.54 -16.52 7.13
N ASP A 70 -2.96 -15.28 7.28
CA ASP A 70 -2.33 -14.10 6.68
C ASP A 70 -0.92 -13.88 7.26
N LYS A 71 0.10 -14.36 6.55
CA LYS A 71 1.52 -14.13 6.85
C LYS A 71 2.11 -12.91 6.11
N THR A 72 1.30 -12.25 5.30
CA THR A 72 1.61 -11.04 4.50
C THR A 72 1.99 -9.82 5.33
N TRP A 73 1.57 -9.77 6.61
CA TRP A 73 1.75 -8.60 7.47
C TRP A 73 3.20 -8.17 7.67
N LYS A 74 4.15 -9.12 7.73
CA LYS A 74 5.58 -8.85 7.98
C LYS A 74 6.29 -8.24 6.77
N GLU A 75 5.78 -8.48 5.57
CA GLU A 75 6.42 -8.10 4.31
C GLU A 75 5.82 -6.83 3.70
N VAL A 76 4.54 -6.53 3.93
CA VAL A 76 3.81 -5.61 3.03
C VAL A 76 3.57 -4.20 3.57
N LEU A 77 3.34 -4.01 4.86
CA LEU A 77 3.15 -2.67 5.41
C LEU A 77 4.00 -2.46 6.66
N HIS A 78 4.70 -1.33 6.69
CA HIS A 78 5.34 -0.83 7.90
C HIS A 78 4.27 -0.68 8.99
N GLU A 79 4.53 -1.17 10.21
CA GLU A 79 3.52 -1.20 11.29
C GLU A 79 2.84 0.16 11.52
N LYS A 80 3.61 1.25 11.36
CA LYS A 80 3.12 2.63 11.44
C LYS A 80 1.97 2.93 10.47
N TYR A 81 2.01 2.47 9.22
CA TYR A 81 0.94 2.73 8.26
C TYR A 81 -0.33 1.96 8.59
N VAL A 82 -0.19 0.70 9.02
CA VAL A 82 -1.32 -0.11 9.48
C VAL A 82 -1.99 0.56 10.68
N CYS A 83 -1.20 0.99 11.67
CA CYS A 83 -1.71 1.71 12.84
C CYS A 83 -2.45 2.99 12.46
N VAL A 84 -1.92 3.79 11.51
CA VAL A 84 -2.58 5.02 11.05
C VAL A 84 -3.91 4.72 10.38
N ILE A 85 -3.96 3.74 9.46
CA ILE A 85 -5.19 3.36 8.75
C ILE A 85 -6.25 2.87 9.75
N LEU A 86 -5.88 1.96 10.65
CA LEU A 86 -6.82 1.43 11.65
C LEU A 86 -7.31 2.50 12.61
N HIS A 87 -6.44 3.41 13.05
CA HIS A 87 -6.82 4.49 13.95
C HIS A 87 -7.80 5.46 13.30
N GLN A 88 -7.53 5.88 12.07
CA GLN A 88 -8.41 6.78 11.31
C GLN A 88 -9.74 6.11 10.98
N ALA A 89 -9.73 4.87 10.48
CA ALA A 89 -10.94 4.12 10.19
C ALA A 89 -11.81 3.94 11.44
N ARG A 90 -11.20 3.58 12.58
CA ARG A 90 -11.92 3.46 13.87
C ARG A 90 -12.56 4.79 14.28
N ALA A 91 -11.86 5.91 14.14
CA ALA A 91 -12.39 7.21 14.51
C ALA A 91 -13.63 7.57 13.67
N ILE A 92 -13.56 7.35 12.35
CA ILE A 92 -14.67 7.59 11.43
C ILE A 92 -15.86 6.68 11.75
N LEU A 93 -15.62 5.36 11.84
CA LEU A 93 -16.68 4.38 12.08
C LEU A 93 -17.38 4.58 13.43
N LYS A 94 -16.66 5.05 14.46
CA LYS A 94 -17.26 5.39 15.76
C LYS A 94 -18.15 6.63 15.74
N ALA A 95 -17.94 7.53 14.79
CA ALA A 95 -18.75 8.73 14.64
C ALA A 95 -20.03 8.49 13.84
N LEU A 96 -20.13 7.35 13.14
CA LEU A 96 -21.32 6.98 12.37
C LEU A 96 -22.43 6.42 13.27
N PRO A 97 -23.71 6.65 12.93
CA PRO A 97 -24.82 6.02 13.62
C PRO A 97 -24.84 4.51 13.35
N ASN A 98 -25.42 3.75 14.29
CA ASN A 98 -25.59 2.29 14.14
C ASN A 98 -26.46 1.92 12.92
N PHE A 99 -27.39 2.80 12.56
CA PHE A 99 -28.23 2.65 11.38
C PHE A 99 -27.97 3.81 10.43
N ASN A 100 -27.48 3.50 9.23
CA ASN A 100 -27.18 4.51 8.20
C ASN A 100 -28.32 4.53 7.19
N HIS A 101 -28.98 5.68 7.08
CA HIS A 101 -29.95 5.93 6.01
C HIS A 101 -29.22 6.49 4.79
N ILE A 102 -29.45 5.87 3.64
CA ILE A 102 -28.92 6.31 2.36
C ILE A 102 -30.09 6.73 1.48
N ASP A 103 -30.08 7.98 1.05
CA ASP A 103 -31.05 8.48 0.07
C ASP A 103 -30.59 8.07 -1.34
N LEU A 104 -31.38 7.23 -2.00
CA LEU A 104 -31.08 6.74 -3.34
C LEU A 104 -31.48 7.75 -4.43
N SER A 105 -32.28 8.77 -4.12
CA SER A 105 -32.72 9.77 -5.11
C SER A 105 -31.56 10.63 -5.65
N VAL A 106 -30.52 10.82 -4.83
CA VAL A 106 -29.29 11.55 -5.16
C VAL A 106 -28.17 10.65 -5.67
N LEU A 107 -28.30 9.32 -5.57
CA LEU A 107 -27.27 8.38 -5.98
C LEU A 107 -27.53 7.84 -7.40
N ARG A 108 -26.50 7.89 -8.24
CA ARG A 108 -26.57 7.30 -9.60
C ARG A 108 -26.49 5.78 -9.58
N HIS A 109 -25.77 5.21 -8.62
CA HIS A 109 -25.59 3.76 -8.50
C HIS A 109 -25.11 3.37 -7.09
N ILE A 110 -25.56 2.22 -6.59
CA ILE A 110 -25.09 1.62 -5.34
C ILE A 110 -24.84 0.12 -5.56
N HIS A 111 -23.69 -0.37 -5.09
CA HIS A 111 -23.38 -1.81 -5.06
C HIS A 111 -23.51 -2.31 -3.62
N ILE A 112 -24.30 -3.35 -3.43
CA ILE A 112 -24.40 -4.05 -2.14
C ILE A 112 -23.65 -5.38 -2.29
N ILE A 113 -22.60 -5.54 -1.49
CA ILE A 113 -21.73 -6.72 -1.52
C ILE A 113 -21.91 -7.46 -0.19
N GLY A 114 -22.00 -8.79 -0.27
CA GLY A 114 -22.09 -9.69 0.89
C GLY A 114 -20.73 -9.95 1.54
N ASP A 115 -20.62 -11.08 2.23
CA ASP A 115 -19.36 -11.48 2.86
C ASP A 115 -18.29 -11.83 1.82
N LEU A 116 -17.05 -11.49 2.15
CA LEU A 116 -15.86 -11.75 1.35
C LEU A 116 -14.89 -12.70 2.07
N HIS A 117 -15.07 -12.97 3.38
CA HIS A 117 -14.26 -13.90 4.16
C HIS A 117 -12.72 -13.76 4.00
N GLY A 118 -12.23 -12.53 3.76
CA GLY A 118 -10.79 -12.27 3.55
C GLY A 118 -10.27 -12.68 2.17
N GLN A 119 -11.14 -13.01 1.22
CA GLN A 119 -10.79 -13.31 -0.17
C GLN A 119 -10.47 -12.01 -0.92
N LEU A 120 -9.21 -11.57 -0.79
CA LEU A 120 -8.74 -10.34 -1.41
C LEU A 120 -8.91 -10.37 -2.94
N ALA A 121 -8.62 -11.49 -3.60
CA ALA A 121 -8.76 -11.62 -5.06
C ALA A 121 -10.19 -11.34 -5.54
N ASP A 122 -11.19 -11.86 -4.83
CA ASP A 122 -12.60 -11.65 -5.17
C ASP A 122 -13.01 -10.19 -4.97
N LEU A 123 -12.59 -9.57 -3.87
CA LEU A 123 -12.81 -8.13 -3.63
C LEU A 123 -12.25 -7.27 -4.77
N LEU A 124 -11.07 -7.62 -5.27
CA LEU A 124 -10.41 -6.89 -6.35
C LEU A 124 -11.08 -7.13 -7.70
N HIS A 125 -11.60 -8.32 -7.92
CA HIS A 125 -12.40 -8.60 -9.10
C HIS A 125 -13.68 -7.75 -9.10
N ILE A 126 -14.35 -7.62 -7.94
CA ILE A 126 -15.55 -6.77 -7.81
C ILE A 126 -15.25 -5.30 -8.15
N PHE A 127 -14.08 -4.77 -7.79
CA PHE A 127 -13.70 -3.40 -8.15
C PHE A 127 -13.35 -3.21 -9.64
N ASN A 128 -13.02 -4.28 -10.34
CA ASN A 128 -12.69 -4.25 -11.78
C ASN A 128 -13.86 -4.69 -12.68
N ALA A 129 -15.01 -5.04 -12.07
CA ALA A 129 -16.25 -5.41 -12.75
C ALA A 129 -17.13 -4.18 -13.01
#